data_AF-A0A7W9MG57-F1
#
_entry.id   AF-A0A7W9MG57-F1
#
_cell.length_a   1.000
_cell.length_b   1.000
_cell.length_c   1.000
_cell.angle_alpha   90.00
_cell.angle_beta   90.00
_cell.angle_gamma   90.00
#
_symmetry.space_group_name_H-M   'P 1'
#
loop_
_entity.id
_entity.type
_entity.pdbx_description
1 polymer ?
#
loop_
_entity_poly.entity_id
_entity_poly.type
_entity_poly.pdbx_seq_one_letter_code
_entity_poly.pdbx_strand_id
1 'polypeptide(L)'
;MMMTCDETRMSLGVYALGALDPEERVLVEAHLAECAGCRAELEELSGVTAFLGRVSEDDVAQAVSPPAAVLDRLLLDARTRRRRVTRLMLSLAASVALLGLGGGVVWTVVRSDQGSLSTAASPAMDGGGQEGNSALSTEAAPSPPSPLAPSAGARAGKEAGEDPQLMLDAPPVYKGSDGTGRVRATVTAFPGQGATTVKVVLSGVAKGTRCRLVVVGTDGSRETAGNWTVDRAAYDASGAFTGTTTIPPDGIASFEITTAGGRVLLTVPVR
;
A
#
# COMPACT_ATOMS: atom_id res chain seq x y z
N MET A 1 -39.82 0.21 -19.93
CA MET A 1 -39.72 -0.21 -18.52
C MET A 1 -39.67 1.08 -17.72
N MET A 2 -40.58 1.27 -16.76
CA MET A 2 -40.69 2.54 -16.04
C MET A 2 -39.64 2.57 -14.92
N MET A 3 -38.78 3.59 -14.90
CA MET A 3 -37.82 3.78 -13.81
C MET A 3 -38.56 4.17 -12.53
N THR A 4 -38.11 3.61 -11.40
CA THR A 4 -38.68 3.93 -10.09
C THR A 4 -38.05 5.20 -9.51
N CYS A 5 -38.69 5.83 -8.52
CA CYS A 5 -38.12 7.00 -7.85
C CYS A 5 -36.77 6.69 -7.17
N ASP A 6 -36.64 5.51 -6.56
CA ASP A 6 -35.40 5.10 -5.87
C ASP A 6 -34.23 4.95 -6.84
N GLU A 7 -34.48 4.29 -7.97
CA GLU A 7 -33.51 4.14 -9.06
C GLU A 7 -33.13 5.49 -9.66
N THR A 8 -34.12 6.36 -9.91
CA THR A 8 -33.86 7.71 -10.45
C THR A 8 -33.00 8.54 -9.50
N ARG A 9 -33.27 8.49 -8.19
CA ARG A 9 -32.47 9.21 -7.17
C ARG A 9 -31.00 8.82 -7.18
N MET A 10 -30.71 7.54 -7.28
CA MET A 10 -29.33 7.05 -7.34
C MET A 10 -28.60 7.60 -8.58
N SER A 11 -29.31 7.75 -9.69
CA SER A 11 -28.75 8.26 -10.96
C SER A 11 -28.70 9.79 -11.04
N LEU A 12 -29.37 10.55 -10.16
CA LEU A 12 -29.41 12.04 -10.23
C LEU A 12 -28.03 12.68 -10.15
N GLY A 13 -27.12 12.15 -9.33
CA GLY A 13 -25.77 12.70 -9.20
C GLY A 13 -24.96 12.59 -10.48
N VAL A 14 -25.00 11.42 -11.12
CA VAL A 14 -24.28 11.14 -12.38
C VAL A 14 -24.96 11.87 -13.56
N TYR A 15 -26.30 11.99 -13.52
CA TYR A 15 -27.06 12.81 -14.46
C TYR A 15 -26.66 14.30 -14.36
N ALA A 16 -26.58 14.87 -13.15
CA ALA A 16 -26.19 16.26 -12.93
C ALA A 16 -24.74 16.57 -13.39
N LEU A 17 -23.85 15.58 -13.34
CA LEU A 17 -22.48 15.67 -13.87
C LEU A 17 -22.40 15.41 -15.38
N GLY A 18 -23.51 15.06 -16.04
CA GLY A 18 -23.55 14.74 -17.47
C GLY A 18 -22.85 13.42 -17.84
N ALA A 19 -22.57 12.57 -16.85
CA ALA A 19 -21.78 11.34 -17.01
C ALA A 19 -22.62 10.07 -17.21
N LEU A 20 -23.94 10.23 -17.39
CA LEU A 20 -24.85 9.10 -17.60
C LEU A 20 -24.84 8.65 -19.07
N ASP A 21 -24.97 7.34 -19.29
CA ASP A 21 -25.10 6.77 -20.63
C ASP A 21 -26.37 7.29 -21.35
N PRO A 22 -26.37 7.42 -22.69
CA PRO A 22 -27.49 8.03 -23.42
C PRO A 22 -28.83 7.31 -23.24
N GLU A 23 -28.80 5.98 -23.10
CA GLU A 23 -30.01 5.18 -22.91
C GLU A 23 -30.65 5.36 -21.52
N GLU A 24 -29.82 5.44 -20.48
CA GLU A 24 -30.27 5.67 -19.10
C GLU A 24 -30.76 7.10 -18.92
N ARG A 25 -30.13 8.07 -19.61
CA ARG A 25 -30.53 9.48 -19.59
C ARG A 25 -31.98 9.68 -20.02
N VAL A 26 -32.41 8.98 -21.08
CA VAL A 26 -33.80 9.04 -21.56
C VAL A 26 -34.78 8.53 -20.50
N LEU A 27 -34.41 7.49 -19.74
CA LEU A 27 -35.25 6.96 -18.67
C LEU A 27 -35.37 7.93 -17.49
N VAL A 28 -34.26 8.57 -17.10
CA VAL A 28 -34.24 9.58 -16.04
C VAL A 28 -35.04 10.83 -16.46
N GLU A 29 -34.84 11.34 -17.68
CA GLU A 29 -35.58 12.49 -18.21
C GLU A 29 -37.10 12.22 -18.27
N ALA A 30 -37.49 11.01 -18.71
CA ALA A 30 -38.89 10.61 -18.70
C ALA A 30 -39.49 10.61 -17.29
N HIS A 31 -38.76 10.11 -16.28
CA HIS A 31 -39.22 10.13 -14.89
C HIS A 31 -39.29 11.57 -14.34
N LEU A 32 -38.31 12.41 -14.63
CA LEU A 32 -38.27 13.81 -14.19
C LEU A 32 -39.43 14.64 -14.74
N ALA A 33 -39.92 14.32 -15.95
CA ALA A 33 -41.09 14.97 -16.53
C ALA A 33 -42.37 14.74 -15.69
N GLU A 34 -42.45 13.61 -14.98
CA GLU A 34 -43.65 13.18 -14.26
C GLU A 34 -43.53 13.34 -12.73
N CYS A 35 -42.31 13.36 -12.18
CA CYS A 35 -42.07 13.35 -10.74
C CYS A 35 -41.50 14.68 -10.23
N ALA A 36 -42.31 15.43 -9.45
CA ALA A 36 -41.88 16.69 -8.86
C ALA A 36 -40.83 16.53 -7.73
N GLY A 37 -40.87 15.41 -7.00
CA GLY A 37 -39.89 15.15 -5.92
C GLY A 37 -38.48 14.97 -6.45
N CYS A 38 -38.30 14.16 -7.50
CA CYS A 38 -36.99 13.97 -8.12
C CYS A 38 -36.46 15.25 -8.79
N ARG A 39 -37.35 16.12 -9.31
CA ARG A 39 -36.94 17.45 -9.82
C ARG A 39 -36.42 18.36 -8.72
N ALA A 40 -37.07 18.39 -7.56
CA ALA A 40 -36.61 19.19 -6.43
C ALA A 40 -35.25 18.71 -5.91
N GLU A 41 -35.06 17.39 -5.80
CA GLU A 41 -33.77 16.81 -5.41
C GLU A 41 -32.65 17.11 -6.42
N LEU A 42 -32.96 17.08 -7.72
CA LEU A 42 -32.00 17.48 -8.75
C LEU A 42 -31.61 18.96 -8.62
N GLU A 43 -32.54 19.84 -8.28
CA GLU A 43 -32.26 21.27 -8.08
C GLU A 43 -31.31 21.49 -6.89
N GLU A 44 -31.54 20.80 -5.77
CA GLU A 44 -30.64 20.82 -4.61
C GLU A 44 -29.22 20.34 -4.96
N LEU A 45 -29.11 19.22 -5.68
CA LEU A 45 -27.82 18.69 -6.14
C LEU A 45 -27.13 19.63 -7.14
N SER A 46 -27.88 20.23 -8.06
CA SER A 46 -27.34 21.12 -9.09
C SER A 46 -26.64 22.35 -8.49
N GLY A 47 -27.11 22.83 -7.32
CA GLY A 47 -26.47 23.90 -6.58
C GLY A 47 -25.05 23.54 -6.13
N VAL A 48 -24.83 22.30 -5.71
CA VAL A 48 -23.50 21.80 -5.29
C VAL A 48 -22.63 21.48 -6.49
N THR A 49 -23.17 20.83 -7.54
CA THR A 49 -22.39 20.47 -8.73
C THR A 49 -21.92 21.68 -9.52
N ALA A 50 -22.63 22.81 -9.45
CA ALA A 50 -22.20 24.07 -10.04
C ALA A 50 -20.84 24.56 -9.50
N PHE A 51 -20.47 24.22 -8.26
CA PHE A 51 -19.14 24.53 -7.73
C PHE A 51 -18.06 23.65 -8.36
N LEU A 52 -18.35 22.39 -8.70
CA LEU A 52 -17.40 21.52 -9.38
C LEU A 52 -17.06 22.04 -10.79
N GLY A 53 -18.01 22.70 -11.46
CA GLY A 53 -17.76 23.35 -12.74
C GLY A 53 -16.78 24.55 -12.69
N ARG A 54 -16.38 25.00 -11.49
CA ARG A 54 -15.38 26.06 -11.31
C ARG A 54 -13.95 25.52 -11.22
N VAL A 55 -13.79 24.22 -11.05
CA VAL A 55 -12.47 23.58 -10.94
C VAL A 55 -11.85 23.54 -12.33
N SER A 56 -10.69 24.17 -12.50
CA SER A 56 -9.94 24.12 -13.75
C SER A 56 -9.12 22.83 -13.88
N GLU A 57 -8.71 22.49 -15.11
CA GLU A 57 -7.79 21.37 -15.33
C GLU A 57 -6.47 21.57 -14.56
N ASP A 58 -6.00 22.81 -14.44
CA ASP A 58 -4.79 23.15 -13.68
C ASP A 58 -4.97 22.89 -12.18
N ASP A 59 -6.15 23.18 -11.62
CA ASP A 59 -6.46 22.90 -10.21
C ASP A 59 -6.42 21.38 -9.93
N VAL A 60 -6.95 20.57 -10.85
CA VAL A 60 -6.90 19.10 -10.75
C VAL A 60 -5.46 18.60 -10.89
N ALA A 61 -4.72 19.11 -11.88
CA ALA A 61 -3.32 18.76 -12.10
C ALA A 61 -2.47 19.09 -10.87
N GLN A 62 -2.71 20.23 -10.23
CA GLN A 62 -2.03 20.65 -9.03
C GLN A 62 -2.37 19.77 -7.82
N ALA A 63 -3.64 19.39 -7.64
CA ALA A 63 -4.08 18.54 -6.54
C ALA A 63 -3.52 17.11 -6.61
N VAL A 64 -3.34 16.57 -7.82
CA VAL A 64 -2.82 15.21 -8.05
C VAL A 64 -1.29 15.20 -8.14
N SER A 65 -0.66 16.34 -8.45
CA SER A 65 0.80 16.42 -8.55
C SER A 65 1.48 16.29 -7.18
N PRO A 66 2.52 15.45 -7.05
CA PRO A 66 3.30 15.40 -5.82
C PRO A 66 3.97 16.77 -5.57
N PRO A 67 4.19 17.15 -4.29
CA PRO A 67 4.84 18.41 -3.97
C PRO A 67 6.20 18.52 -4.67
N ALA A 68 6.49 19.67 -5.27
CA ALA A 68 7.74 19.90 -6.02
C ALA A 68 8.99 19.54 -5.20
N ALA A 69 8.97 19.76 -3.88
CA ALA A 69 10.03 19.38 -2.97
C ALA A 69 10.37 17.87 -2.97
N VAL A 70 9.37 17.00 -3.16
CA VAL A 70 9.57 15.55 -3.26
C VAL A 70 10.25 15.19 -4.58
N LEU A 71 9.76 15.77 -5.69
CA LEU A 71 10.38 15.57 -7.01
C LEU A 71 11.83 16.08 -7.03
N ASP A 72 12.06 17.28 -6.52
CA ASP A 72 13.39 17.89 -6.44
C ASP A 72 14.35 17.05 -5.61
N ARG A 73 13.89 16.53 -4.46
CA ARG A 73 14.68 15.63 -3.63
C ARG A 73 15.05 14.35 -4.38
N LEU A 74 14.11 13.71 -5.06
CA LEU A 74 14.37 12.50 -5.87
C LEU A 74 15.34 12.78 -7.02
N LEU A 75 15.22 13.93 -7.69
CA LEU A 75 16.13 14.34 -8.76
C LEU A 75 17.54 14.65 -8.23
N LEU A 76 17.64 15.29 -7.06
CA LEU A 76 18.91 15.54 -6.36
C LEU A 76 19.56 14.22 -5.93
N ASP A 77 18.81 13.31 -5.34
CA ASP A 77 19.29 11.98 -4.92
C ASP A 77 19.76 11.14 -6.12
N ALA A 78 19.03 11.18 -7.23
CA ALA A 78 19.44 10.52 -8.48
C ALA A 78 20.74 11.11 -9.05
N ARG A 79 20.88 12.44 -9.08
CA ARG A 79 22.09 13.13 -9.55
C ARG A 79 23.30 12.83 -8.66
N THR A 80 23.14 12.85 -7.34
CA THR A 80 24.24 12.55 -6.40
C THR A 80 24.67 11.09 -6.49
N ARG A 81 23.73 10.14 -6.57
CA ARG A 81 24.02 8.72 -6.76
C ARG A 81 24.77 8.46 -8.05
N ARG A 82 24.32 9.06 -9.18
CA ARG A 82 25.00 8.92 -10.47
C ARG A 82 26.44 9.42 -10.42
N ARG A 83 26.67 10.59 -9.78
CA ARG A 83 28.02 11.16 -9.58
C ARG A 83 28.90 10.28 -8.70
N ARG A 84 28.36 9.65 -7.65
CA ARG A 84 29.13 8.73 -6.79
C ARG A 84 29.53 7.47 -7.55
N VAL A 85 28.60 6.84 -8.26
CA VAL A 85 28.86 5.61 -9.03
C VAL A 85 29.88 5.85 -10.14
N THR A 86 29.79 6.96 -10.89
CA THR A 86 30.78 7.28 -11.93
C THR A 86 32.17 7.53 -11.35
N ARG A 87 32.27 8.23 -10.21
CA ARG A 87 33.57 8.42 -9.53
C ARG A 87 34.15 7.10 -9.04
N LEU A 88 33.34 6.21 -8.46
CA LEU A 88 33.79 4.89 -8.01
C LEU A 88 34.24 4.00 -9.17
N MET A 89 33.52 4.03 -10.30
CA MET A 89 33.92 3.31 -11.51
C MET A 89 35.22 3.84 -12.11
N LEU A 90 35.39 5.17 -12.15
CA LEU A 90 36.64 5.79 -12.60
C LEU A 90 37.81 5.45 -11.66
N SER A 91 37.61 5.44 -10.34
CA SER A 91 38.66 5.01 -9.41
C SER A 91 39.02 3.54 -9.58
N LEU A 92 38.03 2.65 -9.77
CA LEU A 92 38.28 1.23 -10.01
C LEU A 92 39.06 1.01 -11.33
N ALA A 93 38.65 1.69 -12.41
CA ALA A 93 39.34 1.65 -13.69
C ALA A 93 40.79 2.16 -13.58
N ALA A 94 41.02 3.25 -12.85
CA ALA A 94 42.35 3.77 -12.58
C ALA A 94 43.21 2.80 -11.76
N SER A 95 42.65 2.15 -10.73
CA SER A 95 43.35 1.12 -9.95
C SER A 95 43.75 -0.08 -10.80
N VAL A 96 42.87 -0.55 -11.69
CA VAL A 96 43.17 -1.66 -12.63
C VAL A 96 44.28 -1.27 -13.61
N ALA A 97 44.25 -0.04 -14.15
CA ALA A 97 45.30 0.45 -15.05
C ALA A 97 46.67 0.53 -14.35
N LEU A 98 46.72 1.00 -13.10
CA LEU A 98 47.94 1.03 -12.30
C LEU A 98 48.49 -0.37 -11.99
N LEU A 99 47.63 -1.34 -11.69
CA LEU A 99 48.04 -2.74 -11.48
C LEU A 99 48.52 -3.42 -12.78
N GLY A 100 47.88 -3.11 -13.92
CA GLY A 100 48.29 -3.61 -15.24
C GLY A 100 49.63 -3.07 -15.72
N LEU A 101 49.94 -1.80 -15.39
CA LEU A 101 51.22 -1.17 -15.74
C LEU A 101 52.32 -1.41 -14.67
N GLY A 102 51.95 -1.59 -13.40
CA GLY A 102 52.89 -1.81 -12.29
C GLY A 102 53.23 -3.28 -11.98
N GLY A 103 52.41 -4.24 -12.44
CA GLY A 103 52.59 -5.67 -12.18
C GLY A 103 53.86 -6.28 -12.78
N GLY A 104 54.47 -5.64 -13.77
CA GLY A 104 55.74 -6.07 -14.35
C GLY A 104 56.98 -5.76 -13.50
N VAL A 105 56.91 -4.77 -12.61
CA VAL A 105 58.09 -4.25 -11.89
C VAL A 105 58.20 -4.78 -10.45
N VAL A 106 57.08 -5.17 -9.84
CA VAL A 106 57.05 -5.63 -8.44
C VAL A 106 57.34 -7.14 -8.31
N TRP A 107 57.05 -7.95 -9.34
CA TRP A 107 57.29 -9.40 -9.27
C TRP A 107 58.79 -9.75 -9.17
N THR A 108 59.70 -8.89 -9.61
CA THR A 108 61.14 -9.17 -9.58
C THR A 108 61.83 -8.87 -8.25
N VAL A 109 61.16 -8.20 -7.29
CA VAL A 109 61.78 -7.79 -6.02
C VAL A 109 61.29 -8.60 -4.80
N VAL A 110 60.09 -9.19 -4.84
CA VAL A 110 59.46 -9.81 -3.65
C VAL A 110 59.89 -11.26 -3.38
N ARG A 111 60.77 -11.87 -4.18
CA ARG A 111 61.28 -13.23 -3.90
C ARG A 111 62.61 -13.27 -3.13
N SER A 112 63.08 -12.12 -2.64
CA SER A 112 64.29 -12.02 -1.82
C SER A 112 63.98 -11.33 -0.49
N ASP A 113 63.33 -12.04 0.45
CA ASP A 113 63.94 -12.34 1.76
C ASP A 113 62.98 -13.16 2.62
N GLN A 114 63.52 -14.19 3.27
CA GLN A 114 62.85 -14.98 4.30
C GLN A 114 63.31 -14.49 5.67
N GLY A 115 62.44 -14.43 6.68
CA GLY A 115 62.95 -14.50 8.05
C GLY A 115 62.05 -14.00 9.17
N SER A 116 61.75 -14.94 10.08
CA SER A 116 61.62 -14.76 11.53
C SER A 116 60.30 -14.25 12.15
N LEU A 117 59.54 -15.22 12.69
CA LEU A 117 59.00 -15.34 14.06
C LEU A 117 58.92 -14.07 14.95
N SER A 118 57.78 -13.89 15.63
CA SER A 118 57.64 -14.10 17.10
C SER A 118 56.52 -13.25 17.76
N THR A 119 55.50 -13.95 18.28
CA THR A 119 54.93 -13.93 19.65
C THR A 119 54.64 -12.65 20.47
N ALA A 120 53.46 -12.71 21.10
CA ALA A 120 53.00 -12.11 22.38
C ALA A 120 52.60 -10.62 22.39
N ALA A 121 51.67 -10.14 23.22
CA ALA A 121 50.62 -10.67 24.10
C ALA A 121 49.81 -9.45 24.57
N SER A 122 48.53 -9.60 24.91
CA SER A 122 47.76 -8.59 25.67
C SER A 122 48.29 -8.45 27.10
N PRO A 123 47.95 -7.32 27.75
CA PRO A 123 47.43 -7.40 29.10
C PRO A 123 46.07 -6.70 29.27
N ALA A 124 45.34 -7.23 30.24
CA ALA A 124 44.06 -6.78 30.78
C ALA A 124 44.26 -6.03 32.12
N MET A 125 43.13 -5.67 32.74
CA MET A 125 42.88 -5.20 34.13
C MET A 125 42.82 -3.67 34.31
N ASP A 126 42.08 -3.10 35.25
CA ASP A 126 40.90 -3.42 36.10
C ASP A 126 40.78 -2.24 37.08
N GLY A 127 39.60 -2.05 37.66
CA GLY A 127 39.38 -1.20 38.84
C GLY A 127 38.48 0.01 38.55
N GLY A 128 37.38 0.28 39.26
CA GLY A 128 36.87 -0.31 40.49
C GLY A 128 36.41 0.81 41.45
N GLY A 129 35.09 0.92 41.65
CA GLY A 129 34.39 1.52 42.81
C GLY A 129 34.33 3.06 42.94
N GLN A 130 33.43 3.67 43.70
CA GLN A 130 32.22 3.28 44.45
C GLN A 130 31.67 4.58 45.13
N GLU A 131 30.34 4.72 45.22
CA GLU A 131 29.52 5.33 46.30
C GLU A 131 29.31 6.85 46.55
N GLY A 132 28.02 7.14 46.81
CA GLY A 132 27.47 8.17 47.71
C GLY A 132 26.64 9.23 46.99
N ASN A 133 25.38 9.56 47.31
CA ASN A 133 24.53 9.31 48.47
C ASN A 133 23.09 9.83 48.19
N SER A 134 22.13 9.38 49.00
CA SER A 134 20.68 9.69 48.96
C SER A 134 20.28 11.02 49.60
N ALA A 135 19.13 11.58 49.17
CA ALA A 135 17.95 11.99 49.98
C ALA A 135 16.94 12.77 49.09
N LEU A 136 15.70 12.29 48.88
CA LEU A 136 14.42 12.67 49.57
C LEU A 136 13.95 14.11 49.23
N SER A 137 12.72 14.46 48.83
CA SER A 137 11.36 13.97 49.17
C SER A 137 10.25 14.66 48.31
N THR A 138 8.99 14.20 48.52
CA THR A 138 7.68 14.90 48.43
C THR A 138 6.80 14.62 47.17
N GLU A 139 5.76 13.77 47.25
CA GLU A 139 4.32 13.96 47.65
C GLU A 139 3.47 14.53 46.47
N ALA A 140 2.21 14.15 46.13
CA ALA A 140 1.03 13.64 46.83
C ALA A 140 0.08 12.93 45.81
N ALA A 141 -0.50 11.75 46.11
CA ALA A 141 -1.89 11.47 46.59
C ALA A 141 -2.96 11.13 45.50
N PRO A 142 -3.75 10.02 45.66
CA PRO A 142 -4.79 9.52 44.74
C PRO A 142 -6.25 9.63 45.29
N SER A 143 -7.27 9.57 44.41
CA SER A 143 -8.71 9.41 44.79
C SER A 143 -9.55 8.73 43.64
N PRO A 144 -10.83 8.30 43.81
CA PRO A 144 -11.32 6.90 43.72
C PRO A 144 -12.41 6.66 42.63
N PRO A 145 -13.04 5.45 42.52
CA PRO A 145 -13.86 5.02 41.36
C PRO A 145 -15.41 4.94 41.54
N SER A 146 -16.09 4.72 40.39
CA SER A 146 -17.46 4.14 40.16
C SER A 146 -18.69 5.09 40.17
N PRO A 147 -19.84 4.77 39.49
CA PRO A 147 -20.27 3.47 38.95
C PRO A 147 -20.87 3.44 37.50
N LEU A 148 -21.33 2.23 37.16
CA LEU A 148 -21.82 1.64 35.90
C LEU A 148 -23.22 2.10 35.39
N ALA A 149 -23.32 2.11 34.04
CA ALA A 149 -24.41 1.63 33.15
C ALA A 149 -25.81 2.35 33.17
N PRO A 150 -26.56 2.45 32.03
CA PRO A 150 -26.86 1.35 31.10
C PRO A 150 -26.71 1.64 29.58
N SER A 151 -26.89 0.53 28.87
CA SER A 151 -26.64 0.18 27.47
C SER A 151 -27.46 0.88 26.37
N ALA A 152 -26.92 0.74 25.16
CA ALA A 152 -27.56 0.71 23.84
C ALA A 152 -27.68 2.05 23.09
N GLY A 153 -26.99 2.11 21.94
CA GLY A 153 -27.13 3.17 20.95
C GLY A 153 -25.97 3.15 19.95
N ALA A 154 -26.15 2.40 18.86
CA ALA A 154 -25.24 2.35 17.72
C ALA A 154 -24.79 3.75 17.28
N ARG A 155 -23.47 3.97 17.17
CA ARG A 155 -22.89 5.08 16.40
C ARG A 155 -21.61 4.64 15.71
N ALA A 156 -21.63 4.84 14.40
CA ALA A 156 -20.53 5.12 13.48
C ALA A 156 -19.11 5.04 14.11
N GLY A 157 -18.39 3.98 13.75
CA GLY A 157 -16.95 3.87 13.97
C GLY A 157 -16.21 4.89 13.11
N LYS A 158 -15.89 6.00 13.75
CA LYS A 158 -14.94 7.03 13.36
C LYS A 158 -13.59 6.38 13.02
N GLU A 159 -12.99 6.87 11.94
CA GLU A 159 -11.67 6.54 11.40
C GLU A 159 -10.70 6.01 12.46
N ALA A 160 -10.35 4.73 12.34
CA ALA A 160 -9.33 4.11 13.16
C ALA A 160 -7.98 4.72 12.78
N GLY A 161 -7.36 5.39 13.76
CA GLY A 161 -6.08 6.06 13.61
C GLY A 161 -5.03 5.14 12.99
N GLU A 162 -4.39 5.67 11.96
CA GLU A 162 -3.23 5.10 11.27
C GLU A 162 -2.09 4.91 12.29
N ASP A 163 -1.66 3.66 12.50
CA ASP A 163 -0.57 3.32 13.42
C ASP A 163 0.80 3.68 12.78
N PRO A 164 1.57 4.66 13.31
CA PRO A 164 2.79 5.16 12.68
C PRO A 164 3.93 4.14 12.58
N GLN A 165 3.87 3.04 13.34
CA GLN A 165 4.91 1.99 13.34
C GLN A 165 4.84 1.06 12.13
N LEU A 166 3.68 0.92 11.47
CA LEU A 166 3.50 0.09 10.26
C LEU A 166 4.11 0.71 8.99
N MET A 167 4.67 1.92 9.08
CA MET A 167 5.23 2.67 7.95
C MET A 167 6.74 2.43 7.71
N LEU A 168 7.41 1.67 8.59
CA LEU A 168 8.87 1.46 8.49
C LEU A 168 9.29 0.29 7.59
N ASP A 169 8.43 -0.70 7.36
CA ASP A 169 8.68 -1.81 6.43
C ASP A 169 7.59 -1.81 5.34
N ALA A 170 8.01 -1.81 4.07
CA ALA A 170 7.05 -1.93 2.97
C ALA A 170 6.31 -3.27 3.09
N PRO A 171 4.97 -3.28 2.98
CA PRO A 171 4.18 -4.50 3.11
C PRO A 171 4.62 -5.51 2.05
N PRO A 172 4.68 -6.82 2.37
CA PRO A 172 5.15 -7.82 1.43
C PRO A 172 4.25 -7.89 0.20
N VAL A 173 4.90 -7.94 -0.97
CA VAL A 173 4.24 -7.99 -2.28
C VAL A 173 4.48 -9.34 -2.93
N TYR A 174 3.41 -10.05 -3.22
CA TYR A 174 3.41 -11.36 -3.85
C TYR A 174 2.89 -11.26 -5.28
N LYS A 175 3.49 -11.99 -6.21
CA LYS A 175 3.09 -11.99 -7.62
C LYS A 175 2.87 -13.41 -8.10
N GLY A 176 1.84 -13.61 -8.90
CA GLY A 176 1.55 -14.90 -9.51
C GLY A 176 0.85 -14.77 -10.86
N SER A 177 0.86 -15.84 -11.63
CA SER A 177 0.18 -15.94 -12.92
C SER A 177 -0.43 -17.31 -13.11
N ASP A 178 -1.39 -17.42 -14.02
CA ASP A 178 -1.89 -18.73 -14.47
C ASP A 178 -0.84 -19.47 -15.32
N GLY A 179 -1.12 -20.74 -15.64
CA GLY A 179 -0.22 -21.57 -16.45
C GLY A 179 0.01 -21.05 -17.88
N THR A 180 -0.84 -20.14 -18.38
CA THR A 180 -0.67 -19.49 -19.69
C THR A 180 0.00 -18.11 -19.61
N GLY A 181 0.21 -17.57 -18.40
CA GLY A 181 0.75 -16.23 -18.17
C GLY A 181 -0.17 -15.07 -18.58
N ARG A 182 -1.37 -15.35 -19.08
CA ARG A 182 -2.35 -14.34 -19.52
C ARG A 182 -2.98 -13.65 -18.33
N VAL A 183 -3.30 -14.41 -17.29
CA VAL A 183 -3.88 -13.89 -16.05
C VAL A 183 -2.75 -13.68 -15.06
N ARG A 184 -2.63 -12.46 -14.52
CA ARG A 184 -1.61 -12.12 -13.52
C ARG A 184 -2.23 -11.40 -12.36
N ALA A 185 -1.75 -11.69 -11.16
CA ALA A 185 -2.12 -11.02 -9.93
C ALA A 185 -0.90 -10.48 -9.19
N THR A 186 -1.06 -9.30 -8.59
CA THR A 186 -0.17 -8.77 -7.56
C THR A 186 -0.99 -8.65 -6.28
N VAL A 187 -0.49 -9.22 -5.20
CA VAL A 187 -1.15 -9.24 -3.89
C VAL A 187 -0.26 -8.54 -2.88
N THR A 188 -0.81 -7.66 -2.07
CA THR A 188 -0.11 -6.98 -0.98
C THR A 188 -0.86 -7.23 0.31
N ALA A 189 -0.17 -7.74 1.33
CA ALA A 189 -0.75 -8.01 2.64
C ALA A 189 -0.26 -6.98 3.65
N PHE A 190 -1.20 -6.31 4.31
CA PHE A 190 -0.95 -5.28 5.32
C PHE A 190 -1.35 -5.86 6.68
N PRO A 191 -0.41 -5.92 7.65
CA PRO A 191 -0.77 -6.25 9.02
C PRO A 191 -1.70 -5.16 9.57
N GLY A 192 -2.73 -5.57 10.31
CA GLY A 192 -3.64 -4.67 11.02
C GLY A 192 -3.93 -5.18 12.43
N GLN A 193 -4.60 -4.37 13.25
CA GLN A 193 -5.00 -4.77 14.59
C GLN A 193 -6.13 -5.82 14.51
N GLY A 194 -5.75 -7.10 14.60
CA GLY A 194 -6.67 -8.24 14.64
C GLY A 194 -7.13 -8.78 13.29
N ALA A 195 -6.70 -8.17 12.18
CA ALA A 195 -6.97 -8.68 10.84
C ALA A 195 -5.85 -8.25 9.86
N THR A 196 -5.60 -9.08 8.86
CA THR A 196 -4.74 -8.76 7.73
C THR A 196 -5.58 -8.18 6.60
N THR A 197 -5.23 -6.99 6.13
CA THR A 197 -5.83 -6.40 4.93
C THR A 197 -5.07 -6.87 3.69
N VAL A 198 -5.78 -7.37 2.69
CA VAL A 198 -5.19 -7.91 1.46
C VAL A 198 -5.66 -7.10 0.27
N LYS A 199 -4.73 -6.47 -0.44
CA LYS A 199 -4.97 -5.72 -1.67
C LYS A 199 -4.56 -6.56 -2.87
N VAL A 200 -5.43 -6.71 -3.88
CA VAL A 200 -5.23 -7.56 -5.05
C VAL A 200 -5.43 -6.75 -6.33
N VAL A 201 -4.37 -6.65 -7.13
CA VAL A 201 -4.40 -6.12 -8.50
C VAL A 201 -4.42 -7.31 -9.46
N LEU A 202 -5.51 -7.47 -10.20
CA LEU A 202 -5.70 -8.58 -11.14
C LEU A 202 -5.71 -8.06 -12.58
N SER A 203 -5.05 -8.76 -13.51
CA SER A 203 -5.00 -8.40 -14.92
C SER A 203 -5.22 -9.62 -15.82
N GLY A 204 -5.74 -9.38 -17.04
CA GLY A 204 -5.98 -10.44 -18.02
C GLY A 204 -7.27 -11.25 -17.81
N VAL A 205 -8.18 -10.79 -16.95
CA VAL A 205 -9.50 -11.38 -16.73
C VAL A 205 -10.57 -10.58 -17.46
N ALA A 206 -11.57 -11.27 -18.04
CA ALA A 206 -12.65 -10.64 -18.78
C ALA A 206 -13.52 -9.73 -17.88
N LYS A 207 -13.93 -8.57 -18.41
CA LYS A 207 -14.90 -7.68 -17.74
C LYS A 207 -16.19 -8.46 -17.42
N GLY A 208 -16.77 -8.18 -16.26
CA GLY A 208 -17.96 -8.87 -15.74
C GLY A 208 -17.67 -10.18 -15.01
N THR A 209 -16.41 -10.65 -14.96
CA THR A 209 -16.08 -11.88 -14.24
C THR A 209 -16.17 -11.67 -12.73
N ARG A 210 -17.03 -12.43 -12.05
CA ARG A 210 -17.11 -12.43 -10.58
C ARG A 210 -16.01 -13.32 -9.98
N CYS A 211 -15.09 -12.68 -9.28
CA CYS A 211 -13.93 -13.29 -8.62
C CYS A 211 -14.14 -13.33 -7.10
N ARG A 212 -13.43 -14.23 -6.44
CA ARG A 212 -13.36 -14.39 -4.99
C ARG A 212 -11.91 -14.62 -4.58
N LEU A 213 -11.49 -13.94 -3.52
CA LEU A 213 -10.19 -14.13 -2.89
C LEU A 213 -10.32 -15.13 -1.74
N VAL A 214 -9.51 -16.17 -1.77
CA VAL A 214 -9.37 -17.15 -0.69
C VAL A 214 -7.93 -17.08 -0.20
N VAL A 215 -7.75 -16.83 1.10
CA VAL A 215 -6.46 -16.85 1.77
C VAL A 215 -6.29 -18.22 2.39
N VAL A 216 -5.16 -18.87 2.11
CA VAL A 216 -4.83 -20.21 2.61
C VAL A 216 -3.71 -20.08 3.64
N GLY A 217 -3.95 -20.53 4.85
CA GLY A 217 -2.97 -20.55 5.94
C GLY A 217 -1.97 -21.69 5.80
N THR A 218 -0.82 -21.57 6.47
CA THR A 218 0.21 -22.62 6.56
C THR A 218 -0.27 -23.85 7.35
N ASP A 219 -1.28 -23.67 8.19
CA ASP A 219 -2.01 -24.72 8.92
C ASP A 219 -3.08 -25.43 8.06
N GLY A 220 -3.28 -24.98 6.81
CA GLY A 220 -4.30 -25.49 5.90
C GLY A 220 -5.68 -24.86 6.07
N SER A 221 -5.84 -23.89 6.97
CA SER A 221 -7.06 -23.07 7.07
C SER A 221 -7.31 -22.32 5.76
N ARG A 222 -8.58 -22.09 5.42
CA ARG A 222 -8.96 -21.37 4.19
C ARG A 222 -10.05 -20.36 4.51
N GLU A 223 -9.75 -19.09 4.34
CA GLU A 223 -10.67 -17.98 4.62
C GLU A 223 -11.01 -17.22 3.34
N THR A 224 -12.28 -16.89 3.14
CA THR A 224 -12.68 -16.02 2.04
C THR A 224 -12.53 -14.57 2.45
N ALA A 225 -11.52 -13.89 1.90
CA ALA A 225 -11.25 -12.49 2.18
C ALA A 225 -12.17 -11.50 1.42
N GLY A 226 -12.98 -12.02 0.49
CA GLY A 226 -14.09 -11.30 -0.12
C GLY A 226 -14.31 -11.66 -1.59
N ASN A 227 -15.23 -10.96 -2.24
CA ASN A 227 -15.57 -11.17 -3.65
C ASN A 227 -15.77 -9.84 -4.37
N TRP A 228 -15.52 -9.84 -5.68
CA TRP A 228 -15.69 -8.66 -6.52
C TRP A 228 -16.02 -9.04 -7.96
N THR A 229 -16.50 -8.08 -8.73
CA THR A 229 -16.68 -8.22 -10.17
C THR A 229 -15.59 -7.42 -10.88
N VAL A 230 -14.92 -8.04 -11.84
CA VAL A 230 -13.90 -7.38 -12.67
C VAL A 230 -14.59 -6.33 -13.54
N ASP A 231 -14.44 -5.06 -13.21
CA ASP A 231 -14.89 -3.95 -14.05
C ASP A 231 -13.72 -3.02 -14.35
N ARG A 232 -13.70 -2.46 -15.56
CA ARG A 232 -12.69 -1.48 -16.00
C ARG A 232 -12.67 -0.29 -15.04
N ALA A 233 -13.84 0.24 -14.67
CA ALA A 233 -13.99 1.34 -13.72
C ALA A 233 -13.55 0.99 -12.27
N ALA A 234 -13.65 -0.28 -11.86
CA ALA A 234 -13.16 -0.73 -10.56
C ALA A 234 -11.61 -0.74 -10.47
N TYR A 235 -10.91 -0.71 -11.62
CA TYR A 235 -9.47 -0.47 -11.66
C TYR A 235 -9.10 1.02 -11.61
N ASP A 236 -10.05 1.92 -11.82
CA ASP A 236 -9.73 3.30 -12.16
C ASP A 236 -9.71 4.24 -10.93
N ALA A 237 -10.23 3.81 -9.76
CA ALA A 237 -10.15 4.59 -8.51
C ALA A 237 -9.06 4.12 -7.53
N SER A 238 -8.57 2.88 -7.65
CA SER A 238 -7.41 2.38 -6.86
C SER A 238 -6.68 1.17 -7.45
N GLY A 239 -7.12 0.67 -8.62
CA GLY A 239 -6.49 -0.44 -9.32
C GLY A 239 -6.62 -1.81 -8.68
N ALA A 240 -7.20 -1.93 -7.48
CA ALA A 240 -7.12 -3.16 -6.71
C ALA A 240 -8.38 -3.44 -5.89
N PHE A 241 -8.73 -4.72 -5.81
CA PHE A 241 -9.67 -5.25 -4.83
C PHE A 241 -9.04 -5.23 -3.44
N THR A 242 -9.81 -4.88 -2.40
CA THR A 242 -9.37 -4.95 -1.00
C THR A 242 -10.26 -5.92 -0.23
N GLY A 243 -9.65 -6.88 0.45
CA GLY A 243 -10.30 -7.85 1.32
C GLY A 243 -9.62 -7.94 2.69
N THR A 244 -10.20 -8.70 3.61
CA THR A 244 -9.68 -8.89 4.97
C THR A 244 -9.72 -10.35 5.40
N THR A 245 -8.76 -10.78 6.22
CA THR A 245 -8.68 -12.14 6.78
C THR A 245 -8.18 -12.09 8.21
N THR A 246 -8.56 -13.08 9.03
CA THR A 246 -8.02 -13.25 10.39
C THR A 246 -6.67 -13.97 10.41
N ILE A 247 -6.24 -14.56 9.28
CA ILE A 247 -4.92 -15.17 9.15
C ILE A 247 -3.85 -14.06 9.20
N PRO A 248 -2.87 -14.11 10.12
CA PRO A 248 -1.83 -13.10 10.20
C PRO A 248 -0.88 -13.22 8.99
N PRO A 249 -0.19 -12.15 8.56
CA PRO A 249 0.55 -12.15 7.29
C PRO A 249 1.64 -13.22 7.18
N ASP A 250 2.28 -13.56 8.30
CA ASP A 250 3.29 -14.62 8.46
C ASP A 250 2.71 -16.03 8.47
N GLY A 251 1.41 -16.17 8.75
CA GLY A 251 0.66 -17.43 8.70
C GLY A 251 0.09 -17.76 7.32
N ILE A 252 0.28 -16.91 6.30
CA ILE A 252 -0.29 -17.13 4.97
C ILE A 252 0.62 -18.00 4.11
N ALA A 253 0.09 -19.11 3.59
CA ALA A 253 0.78 -19.98 2.63
C ALA A 253 0.57 -19.54 1.17
N SER A 254 -0.67 -19.16 0.82
CA SER A 254 -0.99 -18.72 -0.54
C SER A 254 -2.29 -17.93 -0.63
N PHE A 255 -2.44 -17.20 -1.74
CA PHE A 255 -3.67 -16.53 -2.13
C PHE A 255 -4.25 -17.19 -3.37
N GLU A 256 -5.50 -17.63 -3.30
CA GLU A 256 -6.22 -18.21 -4.42
C GLU A 256 -7.29 -17.25 -4.93
N ILE A 257 -7.29 -17.01 -6.24
CA ILE A 257 -8.33 -16.24 -6.90
C ILE A 257 -9.22 -17.24 -7.63
N THR A 258 -10.48 -17.31 -7.21
CA THR A 258 -11.47 -18.25 -7.75
C THR A 258 -12.59 -17.50 -8.45
N THR A 259 -13.19 -18.12 -9.46
CA THR A 259 -14.45 -17.62 -10.05
C THR A 259 -15.64 -17.97 -9.16
N ALA A 260 -16.77 -17.29 -9.36
CA ALA A 260 -18.03 -17.66 -8.70
C ALA A 260 -18.45 -19.12 -8.93
N GLY A 261 -18.04 -19.74 -10.04
CA GLY A 261 -18.26 -21.15 -10.35
C GLY A 261 -17.29 -22.13 -9.67
N GLY A 262 -16.44 -21.66 -8.75
CA GLY A 262 -15.51 -22.50 -7.98
C GLY A 262 -14.21 -22.87 -8.72
N ARG A 263 -14.05 -22.48 -9.99
CA ARG A 263 -12.80 -22.68 -10.73
C ARG A 263 -11.71 -21.74 -10.21
N VAL A 264 -10.56 -22.28 -9.83
CA VAL A 264 -9.34 -21.52 -9.50
C VAL A 264 -8.79 -20.89 -10.79
N LEU A 265 -8.64 -19.57 -10.80
CA LEU A 265 -8.02 -18.83 -11.89
C LEU A 265 -6.49 -18.82 -11.78
N LEU A 266 -5.99 -18.57 -10.57
CA LEU A 266 -4.57 -18.60 -10.25
C LEU A 266 -4.36 -18.74 -8.75
N THR A 267 -3.18 -19.24 -8.40
CA THR A 267 -2.68 -19.33 -7.02
C THR A 267 -1.39 -18.53 -6.91
N VAL A 268 -1.33 -17.59 -5.97
CA VAL A 268 -0.14 -16.80 -5.66
C VAL A 268 0.49 -17.35 -4.38
N PRO A 269 1.62 -18.06 -4.45
CA PRO A 269 2.30 -18.55 -3.25
C PRO A 269 3.01 -17.42 -2.49
N VAL A 270 3.04 -17.51 -1.17
CA VAL A 270 3.93 -16.74 -0.30
C VAL A 270 5.25 -17.52 -0.22
N ARG A 271 6.28 -17.08 -0.95
CA ARG A 271 7.63 -17.66 -0.96
C ARG A 271 8.67 -16.57 -0.90
#